data_AF-F0T5S9-F1
#
_entry.id   AF-F0T5S9-F1
#
_cell.length_a   1.000
_cell.length_b   1.000
_cell.length_c   1.000
_cell.angle_alpha   90.00
_cell.angle_beta   90.00
_cell.angle_gamma   90.00
#
_symmetry.space_group_name_H-M   'P 1'
#
loop_
_entity.id
_entity.type
_entity.pdbx_description
1 polymer ?
#
loop_
_entity_poly.entity_id
_entity_poly.type
_entity_poly.pdbx_seq_one_letter_code
_entity_poly.pdbx_strand_id
1 'polypeptide(L)'
;MAVFSGAVSAVTVSSSPVVYVNGDGGNDNWDGLSANYNVTTKSGPKATISNATGIVDNGGTVRIANGVYTGDSNGNLYISKNMTIIGQSRADTIINTHFIDNLQAGLSLKIFNITIKNAESSAGGAIVNSGDLTLEKVSFIRNSAATNGGAIINYGNLSVNNCLFSNNLCNSNGGAIANMANANLTVNNTIFEYNNGSAILNYGTANFYRCNFSKMGNGGAAYNYGMMGVHFSSIIDNEYYAPTFTNDKTYLPKATLDASYNWWGSNDPSFSTVDTIFDNWITATLNSSTSIIPKNGHALIKFDMMHDCNGNAVTGYIPDGIAVTFRTTLGNITSTAYTINGTATATLTAGTVGGLASIVGNLDKEYRGTTVTIDVTAPTAASNIKSGTYNVNKVITLSKNKAGTIYYTLTGATPTTSSTKYVGPITISSSKVLKFIAIDIAGNKSPVYTYNYTIDKTAPKISLTTPTNLKTGIKRTSNIVIKFSENINYSTYYSKITIKNSSGKSLSLSKSINGNTLTIKTSSKSANTWYIVTIPKSAVKDKAGNNLTANYSFKFRTGS
;
A
#
# COMPACT_ATOMS: atom_id res chain seq x y z
N MET A 1 6.42 57.93 -11.84
CA MET A 1 5.60 59.14 -12.05
C MET A 1 5.07 59.06 -13.47
N ALA A 2 3.81 59.26 -13.82
CA ALA A 2 2.60 59.58 -13.09
C ALA A 2 1.43 59.25 -14.06
N VAL A 3 0.47 58.47 -13.56
CA VAL A 3 -0.97 58.75 -13.64
C VAL A 3 -1.60 59.07 -15.01
N PHE A 4 -2.43 58.13 -15.48
CA PHE A 4 -3.66 58.45 -16.21
C PHE A 4 -4.85 57.97 -15.37
N SER A 5 -5.67 58.93 -14.95
CA SER A 5 -6.98 58.77 -14.33
C SER A 5 -8.01 58.44 -15.40
N GLY A 6 -8.73 57.34 -15.23
CA GLY A 6 -9.96 57.03 -15.96
C GLY A 6 -10.92 56.34 -15.00
N ALA A 7 -12.06 56.97 -14.77
CA ALA A 7 -13.12 56.45 -13.93
C ALA A 7 -13.59 55.09 -14.44
N VAL A 8 -13.37 54.04 -13.64
CA VAL A 8 -14.12 52.80 -13.75
C VAL A 8 -15.25 52.94 -12.74
N SER A 9 -16.48 53.06 -13.24
CA SER A 9 -17.67 52.80 -12.43
C SER A 9 -17.45 51.47 -11.74
N ALA A 10 -17.27 51.48 -10.43
CA ALA A 10 -17.26 50.26 -9.65
C ALA A 10 -18.63 49.62 -9.89
N VAL A 11 -18.67 48.61 -10.76
CA VAL A 11 -19.67 47.57 -10.65
C VAL A 11 -19.37 46.97 -9.28
N THR A 12 -20.09 47.46 -8.28
CA THR A 12 -20.25 46.75 -7.02
C THR A 12 -20.74 45.38 -7.43
N VAL A 13 -19.85 44.39 -7.40
CA VAL A 13 -20.26 43.01 -7.28
C VAL A 13 -21.02 43.00 -5.96
N SER A 14 -22.34 43.13 -6.06
CA SER A 14 -23.25 43.04 -4.94
C SER A 14 -22.99 41.68 -4.33
N SER A 15 -22.19 41.63 -3.26
CA SER A 15 -22.17 40.47 -2.39
C SER A 15 -23.59 40.35 -1.87
N SER A 16 -24.39 39.44 -2.44
CA SER A 16 -25.76 39.25 -1.99
C SER A 16 -25.73 39.06 -0.46
N PRO A 17 -26.44 39.89 0.31
CA PRO A 17 -26.22 40.01 1.75
C PRO A 17 -26.47 38.68 2.46
N VAL A 18 -25.62 38.43 3.45
CA VAL A 18 -25.76 37.30 4.35
C VAL A 18 -26.68 37.72 5.49
N VAL A 19 -27.70 36.91 5.76
CA VAL A 19 -28.59 37.08 6.91
C VAL A 19 -28.32 35.96 7.91
N TYR A 20 -27.99 36.33 9.14
CA TYR A 20 -27.66 35.39 10.21
C TYR A 20 -28.87 35.05 11.06
N VAL A 21 -28.99 33.79 11.47
CA VAL A 21 -30.01 33.26 12.38
C VAL A 21 -29.33 32.61 13.57
N ASN A 22 -29.82 32.88 14.78
CA ASN A 22 -29.39 32.20 16.01
C ASN A 22 -30.59 32.05 16.96
N GLY A 23 -31.03 30.81 17.20
CA GLY A 23 -32.17 30.52 18.08
C GLY A 23 -31.91 30.83 19.57
N ASP A 24 -30.66 30.78 20.02
CA ASP A 24 -30.27 30.91 21.44
C ASP A 24 -29.70 32.29 21.78
N GLY A 25 -30.03 33.32 20.99
CA GLY A 25 -29.53 34.67 21.23
C GLY A 25 -29.85 35.70 20.16
N GLY A 26 -30.59 35.33 19.11
CA GLY A 26 -31.08 36.24 18.10
C GLY A 26 -32.33 37.01 18.53
N ASN A 27 -32.66 38.04 17.76
CA ASN A 27 -33.88 38.83 17.94
C ASN A 27 -34.41 39.23 16.57
N ASP A 28 -35.68 38.96 16.29
CA ASP A 28 -36.27 39.23 14.97
C ASP A 28 -36.41 40.72 14.64
N ASN A 29 -36.28 41.61 15.64
CA ASN A 29 -36.19 43.05 15.44
C ASN A 29 -34.81 43.53 14.97
N TRP A 30 -33.76 42.69 15.04
CA TRP A 30 -32.43 43.05 14.53
C TRP A 30 -32.36 42.89 13.01
N ASP A 31 -31.38 43.52 12.38
CA ASP A 31 -31.22 43.54 10.93
C ASP A 31 -30.78 42.19 10.30
N GLY A 32 -30.27 41.25 11.11
CA GLY A 32 -29.73 39.99 10.63
C GLY A 32 -28.37 40.10 9.96
N LEU A 33 -27.73 41.28 9.95
CA LEU A 33 -26.49 41.53 9.18
C LEU A 33 -25.20 41.15 9.94
N SER A 34 -25.32 40.75 11.21
CA SER A 34 -24.20 40.32 12.05
C SER A 34 -24.51 39.01 12.76
N ALA A 35 -23.53 38.10 12.81
CA ALA A 35 -23.66 36.82 13.51
C ALA A 35 -23.75 36.96 15.05
N ASN A 36 -23.22 38.07 15.58
CA ASN A 36 -23.25 38.41 17.00
C ASN A 36 -23.86 39.79 17.18
N TYR A 37 -24.58 40.02 18.27
CA TYR A 37 -25.15 41.33 18.54
C TYR A 37 -24.05 42.39 18.77
N ASN A 38 -24.13 43.48 18.01
CA ASN A 38 -23.27 44.64 18.12
C ASN A 38 -24.06 45.80 18.72
N VAL A 39 -23.72 46.16 19.97
CA VAL A 39 -24.40 47.21 20.73
C VAL A 39 -24.31 48.60 20.08
N THR A 40 -23.28 48.85 19.27
CA THR A 40 -23.00 50.14 18.62
C THR A 40 -23.82 50.30 17.35
N THR A 41 -23.84 49.28 16.49
CA THR A 41 -24.59 49.31 15.23
C THR A 41 -26.03 48.82 15.38
N LYS A 42 -26.39 48.28 16.55
CA LYS A 42 -27.67 47.60 16.81
C LYS A 42 -27.96 46.44 15.84
N SER A 43 -26.91 45.90 15.22
CA SER A 43 -26.98 44.79 14.27
C SER A 43 -26.78 43.47 15.01
N GLY A 44 -27.49 42.43 14.62
CA GLY A 44 -27.39 41.11 15.23
C GLY A 44 -28.22 40.07 14.48
N PRO A 45 -28.12 38.79 14.86
CA PRO A 45 -28.79 37.72 14.14
C PRO A 45 -30.31 37.74 14.37
N LYS A 46 -31.08 37.34 13.35
CA LYS A 46 -32.50 37.02 13.52
C LYS A 46 -32.65 35.87 14.51
N ALA A 47 -33.75 35.85 15.26
CA ALA A 47 -34.09 34.72 16.12
C ALA A 47 -34.61 33.54 15.31
N THR A 48 -35.34 33.82 14.22
CA THR A 48 -36.09 32.82 13.47
C THR A 48 -35.73 32.77 11.98
N ILE A 49 -35.87 31.58 11.40
CA ILE A 49 -35.51 31.34 10.00
C ILE A 49 -36.50 32.02 9.04
N SER A 50 -37.79 32.05 9.39
CA SER A 50 -38.81 32.74 8.59
C SER A 50 -38.51 34.23 8.46
N ASN A 51 -38.12 34.90 9.55
CA ASN A 51 -37.73 36.31 9.48
C ASN A 51 -36.48 36.53 8.61
N ALA A 52 -35.47 35.66 8.71
CA ALA A 52 -34.27 35.79 7.88
C ALA A 52 -34.55 35.56 6.39
N THR A 53 -35.33 34.54 6.05
CA THR A 53 -35.72 34.23 4.66
C THR A 53 -36.68 35.27 4.07
N GLY A 54 -37.46 35.98 4.89
CA GLY A 54 -38.29 37.09 4.45
C GLY A 54 -37.48 38.31 4.00
N ILE A 55 -36.40 38.63 4.72
CA ILE A 55 -35.58 39.83 4.45
C ILE A 55 -34.39 39.57 3.52
N VAL A 56 -33.96 38.32 3.33
CA VAL A 56 -32.83 38.03 2.45
C VAL A 56 -33.14 38.48 1.02
N ASP A 57 -32.14 39.07 0.37
CA ASP A 57 -32.24 39.49 -1.02
C ASP A 57 -32.31 38.29 -1.96
N ASN A 58 -32.82 38.51 -3.17
CA ASN A 58 -32.82 37.49 -4.21
C ASN A 58 -31.38 37.07 -4.57
N GLY A 59 -31.10 35.77 -4.46
CA GLY A 59 -29.77 35.18 -4.58
C GLY A 59 -28.91 35.28 -3.30
N GLY A 60 -29.44 35.80 -2.20
CA GLY A 60 -28.72 35.94 -0.92
C GLY A 60 -28.57 34.65 -0.13
N THR A 61 -27.91 34.75 1.03
CA THR A 61 -27.58 33.58 1.87
C THR A 61 -28.11 33.76 3.29
N VAL A 62 -28.81 32.76 3.81
CA VAL A 62 -29.19 32.64 5.22
C VAL A 62 -28.22 31.69 5.92
N ARG A 63 -27.55 32.15 6.98
CA ARG A 63 -26.63 31.35 7.79
C ARG A 63 -27.24 31.07 9.16
N ILE A 64 -27.42 29.80 9.47
CA ILE A 64 -28.10 29.35 10.69
C ILE A 64 -27.04 28.81 11.65
N ALA A 65 -26.95 29.41 12.84
CA ALA A 65 -26.09 28.91 13.91
C ALA A 65 -26.57 27.55 14.42
N ASN A 66 -25.68 26.80 15.05
CA ASN A 66 -26.05 25.57 15.76
C ASN A 66 -27.18 25.85 16.77
N GLY A 67 -28.11 24.91 16.89
CA GLY A 67 -29.32 25.05 17.69
C GLY A 67 -30.43 24.15 17.20
N VAL A 68 -31.50 24.05 17.99
CA VAL A 68 -32.71 23.29 17.64
C VAL A 68 -33.83 24.27 17.34
N TYR A 69 -34.27 24.29 16.09
CA TYR A 69 -35.25 25.22 15.57
C TYR A 69 -36.60 24.50 15.39
N THR A 70 -37.60 24.94 16.15
CA THR A 70 -38.95 24.34 16.18
C THR A 70 -40.03 25.37 15.87
N GLY A 71 -41.24 24.88 15.57
CA GLY A 71 -42.43 25.70 15.34
C GLY A 71 -42.43 26.43 13.99
N ASP A 72 -43.56 27.07 13.69
CA ASP A 72 -43.84 27.65 12.37
C ASP A 72 -42.92 28.83 12.01
N SER A 73 -42.39 29.56 13.00
CA SER A 73 -41.43 30.64 12.73
C SER A 73 -40.09 30.13 12.19
N ASN A 74 -39.82 28.83 12.32
CA ASN A 74 -38.60 28.19 11.84
C ASN A 74 -38.85 27.12 10.77
N GLY A 75 -40.10 26.94 10.37
CA GLY A 75 -40.56 25.94 9.41
C GLY A 75 -41.66 26.50 8.53
N ASN A 76 -42.37 25.62 7.83
CA ASN A 76 -43.50 25.98 6.95
C ASN A 76 -43.15 27.14 6.00
N LEU A 77 -41.91 27.14 5.49
CA LEU A 77 -41.38 28.28 4.75
C LEU A 77 -41.95 28.28 3.32
N TYR A 78 -42.46 29.44 2.92
CA TYR A 78 -42.80 29.76 1.54
C TYR A 78 -41.63 30.46 0.87
N ILE A 79 -40.89 29.72 0.05
CA ILE A 79 -39.71 30.26 -0.62
C ILE A 79 -40.17 31.01 -1.87
N SER A 80 -40.01 32.33 -1.84
CA SER A 80 -40.45 33.27 -2.89
C SER A 80 -39.30 33.96 -3.63
N LYS A 81 -38.05 33.67 -3.24
CA LYS A 81 -36.84 34.24 -3.84
C LYS A 81 -35.79 33.13 -3.99
N ASN A 82 -34.88 33.30 -4.93
CA ASN A 82 -33.70 32.44 -5.01
C ASN A 82 -32.85 32.66 -3.78
N MET A 83 -32.34 31.62 -3.13
CA MET A 83 -31.47 31.78 -1.96
C MET A 83 -30.65 30.54 -1.65
N THR A 84 -29.68 30.72 -0.75
CA THR A 84 -28.91 29.63 -0.15
C THR A 84 -29.12 29.63 1.37
N ILE A 85 -29.39 28.47 1.96
CA ILE A 85 -29.49 28.27 3.40
C ILE A 85 -28.35 27.36 3.85
N ILE A 86 -27.55 27.82 4.81
CA ILE A 86 -26.37 27.10 5.30
C ILE A 86 -26.45 26.98 6.82
N GLY A 87 -26.52 25.75 7.31
CA GLY A 87 -26.29 25.47 8.72
C GLY A 87 -24.82 25.54 9.07
N GLN A 88 -24.52 25.93 10.30
CA GLN A 88 -23.16 25.96 10.83
C GLN A 88 -22.56 24.55 10.88
N SER A 89 -23.35 23.54 11.21
CA SER A 89 -22.93 22.14 11.21
C SER A 89 -24.11 21.21 10.94
N ARG A 90 -23.89 20.15 10.15
CA ARG A 90 -24.92 19.13 9.89
C ARG A 90 -25.39 18.46 11.18
N ALA A 91 -24.48 18.28 12.15
CA ALA A 91 -24.77 17.58 13.39
C ALA A 91 -25.64 18.40 14.35
N ASP A 92 -25.44 19.73 14.38
CA ASP A 92 -25.94 20.58 15.46
C ASP A 92 -26.87 21.69 14.99
N THR A 93 -26.97 21.97 13.68
CA THR A 93 -28.02 22.84 13.12
C THR A 93 -29.24 21.99 12.78
N ILE A 94 -30.19 21.94 13.70
CA ILE A 94 -31.32 21.00 13.68
C ILE A 94 -32.62 21.75 13.43
N ILE A 95 -33.29 21.46 12.32
CA ILE A 95 -34.67 21.88 12.05
C ILE A 95 -35.58 20.74 12.48
N ASN A 96 -36.40 20.98 13.51
CA ASN A 96 -37.28 19.99 14.10
C ASN A 96 -38.75 20.39 13.91
N THR A 97 -39.12 20.54 12.63
CA THR A 97 -40.44 20.92 12.14
C THR A 97 -40.49 20.68 10.62
N HIS A 98 -41.69 20.70 10.02
CA HIS A 98 -41.84 20.80 8.56
C HIS A 98 -41.11 22.05 8.06
N PHE A 99 -40.17 21.91 7.12
CA PHE A 99 -39.25 22.99 6.81
C PHE A 99 -39.74 23.87 5.67
N ILE A 100 -39.97 23.29 4.49
CA ILE A 100 -40.35 24.04 3.28
C ILE A 100 -41.72 23.56 2.82
N ASP A 101 -42.75 24.40 2.99
CA ASP A 101 -44.12 24.08 2.57
C ASP A 101 -44.30 24.25 1.06
N ASN A 102 -43.54 25.17 0.45
CA ASN A 102 -43.52 25.30 -1.00
C ASN A 102 -42.26 26.01 -1.49
N LEU A 103 -41.48 25.34 -2.32
CA LEU A 103 -40.53 25.98 -3.25
C LEU A 103 -41.18 26.07 -4.62
N GLN A 104 -41.54 27.27 -5.06
CA GLN A 104 -42.28 27.48 -6.30
C GLN A 104 -41.44 27.19 -7.55
N ALA A 105 -42.12 26.80 -8.64
CA ALA A 105 -41.49 26.63 -9.94
C ALA A 105 -40.79 27.92 -10.42
N GLY A 106 -39.60 27.77 -10.99
CA GLY A 106 -38.76 28.89 -11.45
C GLY A 106 -37.86 29.52 -10.36
N LEU A 107 -37.97 29.06 -9.10
CA LEU A 107 -37.08 29.48 -8.02
C LEU A 107 -36.01 28.42 -7.73
N SER A 108 -34.84 28.88 -7.28
CA SER A 108 -33.72 28.04 -6.88
C SER A 108 -33.40 28.18 -5.40
N LEU A 109 -33.34 27.04 -4.70
CA LEU A 109 -32.95 26.95 -3.30
C LEU A 109 -31.79 25.98 -3.15
N LYS A 110 -30.78 26.37 -2.39
CA LYS A 110 -29.69 25.48 -2.00
C LYS A 110 -29.63 25.34 -0.48
N ILE A 111 -29.57 24.12 0.04
CA ILE A 111 -29.51 23.85 1.48
C ILE A 111 -28.25 23.04 1.79
N PHE A 112 -27.48 23.52 2.76
CA PHE A 112 -26.21 22.92 3.17
C PHE A 112 -26.15 22.68 4.68
N ASN A 113 -25.53 21.57 5.08
CA ASN A 113 -25.08 21.32 6.46
C ASN A 113 -26.17 21.47 7.54
N ILE A 114 -27.33 20.85 7.33
CA ILE A 114 -28.47 20.89 8.27
C ILE A 114 -29.00 19.48 8.51
N THR A 115 -29.55 19.23 9.70
CA THR A 115 -30.42 18.07 9.95
C THR A 115 -31.87 18.53 10.03
N ILE A 116 -32.76 17.94 9.24
CA ILE A 116 -34.21 18.11 9.32
C ILE A 116 -34.82 16.82 9.87
N LYS A 117 -35.52 16.91 11.00
CA LYS A 117 -36.01 15.73 11.71
C LYS A 117 -37.37 15.90 12.35
N ASN A 118 -38.05 14.78 12.55
CA ASN A 118 -39.40 14.71 13.14
C ASN A 118 -40.40 15.67 12.47
N ALA A 119 -40.19 15.97 11.20
CA ALA A 119 -41.10 16.78 10.42
C ALA A 119 -42.29 15.92 9.99
N GLU A 120 -43.50 16.43 10.18
CA GLU A 120 -44.74 15.74 9.85
C GLU A 120 -45.61 16.64 8.99
N SER A 121 -46.09 16.13 7.85
CA SER A 121 -46.99 16.84 6.94
C SER A 121 -47.89 15.86 6.19
N SER A 122 -48.92 16.35 5.50
CA SER A 122 -49.77 15.52 4.63
C SER A 122 -49.00 14.96 3.43
N ALA A 123 -48.07 15.73 2.88
CA ALA A 123 -47.22 15.35 1.75
C ALA A 123 -45.85 16.03 1.91
N GLY A 124 -44.75 15.32 1.65
CA GLY A 124 -43.40 15.87 1.83
C GLY A 124 -43.14 16.22 3.29
N GLY A 125 -42.87 15.22 4.14
CA GLY A 125 -42.84 15.42 5.60
C GLY A 125 -41.97 16.61 6.04
N ALA A 126 -40.82 16.80 5.40
CA ALA A 126 -39.93 17.93 5.62
C ALA A 126 -39.99 19.01 4.53
N ILE A 127 -40.11 18.63 3.25
CA ILE A 127 -39.98 19.55 2.11
C ILE A 127 -40.96 19.19 0.99
N VAL A 128 -41.62 20.22 0.45
CA VAL A 128 -42.34 20.20 -0.82
C VAL A 128 -41.60 21.06 -1.86
N ASN A 129 -41.07 20.43 -2.91
CA ASN A 129 -40.33 21.10 -3.97
C ASN A 129 -41.10 21.15 -5.29
N SER A 130 -41.29 22.32 -5.88
CA SER A 130 -41.72 22.52 -7.27
C SER A 130 -40.70 23.30 -8.13
N GLY A 131 -39.59 23.75 -7.55
CA GLY A 131 -38.53 24.51 -8.21
C GLY A 131 -37.22 23.72 -8.33
N ASP A 132 -36.10 24.44 -8.32
CA ASP A 132 -34.74 23.90 -8.41
C ASP A 132 -34.08 23.80 -7.02
N LEU A 133 -34.18 22.61 -6.41
CA LEU A 133 -33.65 22.34 -5.08
C LEU A 133 -32.31 21.61 -5.15
N THR A 134 -31.28 22.16 -4.50
CA THR A 134 -30.00 21.49 -4.27
C THR A 134 -29.81 21.22 -2.79
N LEU A 135 -29.53 19.98 -2.42
CA LEU A 135 -29.21 19.54 -1.07
C LEU A 135 -27.78 19.02 -1.04
N GLU A 136 -26.96 19.56 -0.14
CA GLU A 136 -25.61 19.04 0.09
C GLU A 136 -25.35 18.87 1.59
N LYS A 137 -24.93 17.67 2.00
CA LYS A 137 -24.63 17.35 3.42
C LYS A 137 -25.81 17.65 4.34
N VAL A 138 -27.02 17.29 3.89
CA VAL A 138 -28.25 17.40 4.66
C VAL A 138 -28.68 16.03 5.17
N SER A 139 -29.15 15.96 6.42
CA SER A 139 -29.73 14.74 6.99
C SER A 139 -31.25 14.89 7.15
N PHE A 140 -32.01 13.91 6.69
CA PHE A 140 -33.45 13.77 6.91
C PHE A 140 -33.68 12.57 7.82
N ILE A 141 -34.12 12.82 9.05
CA ILE A 141 -34.20 11.79 10.08
C ILE A 141 -35.61 11.73 10.68
N ARG A 142 -36.28 10.58 10.60
CA ARG A 142 -37.60 10.38 11.23
C ARG A 142 -38.66 11.39 10.77
N ASN A 143 -38.61 11.83 9.52
CA ASN A 143 -39.68 12.63 8.95
C ASN A 143 -40.80 11.70 8.46
N SER A 144 -42.04 12.16 8.51
CA SER A 144 -43.22 11.37 8.16
C SER A 144 -44.17 12.15 7.26
N ALA A 145 -44.76 11.46 6.30
CA ALA A 145 -45.85 11.99 5.48
C ALA A 145 -47.02 11.02 5.37
N ALA A 146 -48.24 11.55 5.41
CA ALA A 146 -49.45 10.74 5.30
C ALA A 146 -49.61 10.08 3.93
N THR A 147 -49.26 10.79 2.85
CA THR A 147 -49.55 10.35 1.47
C THR A 147 -48.32 9.91 0.68
N ASN A 148 -47.37 10.81 0.44
CA ASN A 148 -46.16 10.55 -0.35
C ASN A 148 -44.98 11.37 0.19
N GLY A 149 -43.76 10.84 0.05
CA GLY A 149 -42.54 11.58 0.33
C GLY A 149 -42.34 11.80 1.83
N GLY A 150 -42.02 10.75 2.58
CA GLY A 150 -41.90 10.82 4.04
C GLY A 150 -40.93 11.89 4.52
N ALA A 151 -39.87 12.18 3.75
CA ALA A 151 -39.07 13.39 3.91
C ALA A 151 -39.39 14.44 2.83
N ILE A 152 -39.36 14.07 1.56
CA ILE A 152 -39.44 15.03 0.46
C ILE A 152 -40.45 14.57 -0.59
N ILE A 153 -41.31 15.48 -1.04
CA ILE A 153 -42.03 15.34 -2.30
C ILE A 153 -41.47 16.33 -3.33
N ASN A 154 -41.16 15.83 -4.52
CA ASN A 154 -40.53 16.59 -5.59
C ASN A 154 -41.41 16.62 -6.85
N TYR A 155 -41.78 17.82 -7.28
CA TYR A 155 -42.46 18.14 -8.53
C TYR A 155 -41.55 18.87 -9.52
N GLY A 156 -40.38 19.36 -9.08
CA GLY A 156 -39.42 20.11 -9.89
C GLY A 156 -38.10 19.37 -10.10
N ASN A 157 -36.98 20.10 -10.02
CA ASN A 157 -35.64 19.53 -10.12
C ASN A 157 -35.01 19.41 -8.71
N LEU A 158 -34.55 18.21 -8.37
CA LEU A 158 -33.93 17.91 -7.09
C LEU A 158 -32.54 17.28 -7.28
N SER A 159 -31.51 17.95 -6.80
CA SER A 159 -30.14 17.44 -6.70
C SER A 159 -29.78 17.15 -5.25
N VAL A 160 -29.38 15.92 -4.94
CA VAL A 160 -29.08 15.44 -3.58
C VAL A 160 -27.66 14.91 -3.55
N ASN A 161 -26.80 15.48 -2.69
CA ASN A 161 -25.38 15.15 -2.67
C ASN A 161 -24.86 14.98 -1.24
N ASN A 162 -24.23 13.84 -0.95
CA ASN A 162 -23.64 13.57 0.37
C ASN A 162 -24.65 13.66 1.53
N CYS A 163 -25.90 13.28 1.27
CA CYS A 163 -27.00 13.36 2.21
C CYS A 163 -27.21 12.05 2.98
N LEU A 164 -28.03 12.12 4.02
CA LEU A 164 -28.53 10.96 4.78
C LEU A 164 -30.05 11.01 4.84
N PHE A 165 -30.72 9.93 4.50
CA PHE A 165 -32.15 9.71 4.73
C PHE A 165 -32.30 8.49 5.62
N SER A 166 -32.65 8.72 6.89
CA SER A 166 -32.71 7.66 7.89
C SER A 166 -34.07 7.64 8.58
N ASN A 167 -34.69 6.46 8.65
CA ASN A 167 -35.93 6.24 9.41
C ASN A 167 -37.11 7.13 8.98
N ASN A 168 -37.16 7.59 7.73
CA ASN A 168 -38.30 8.36 7.23
C ASN A 168 -39.45 7.42 6.83
N LEU A 169 -40.68 7.88 7.03
CA LEU A 169 -41.88 7.05 6.96
C LEU A 169 -42.92 7.63 6.01
N CYS A 170 -43.47 6.77 5.16
CA CYS A 170 -44.74 7.02 4.50
C CYS A 170 -45.62 5.78 4.60
N ASN A 171 -46.92 5.96 4.85
CA ASN A 171 -47.86 4.85 4.99
C ASN A 171 -48.18 4.15 3.65
N SER A 172 -47.83 4.75 2.51
CA SER A 172 -48.05 4.18 1.18
C SER A 172 -46.73 3.78 0.50
N ASN A 173 -46.06 4.72 -0.17
CA ASN A 173 -44.78 4.59 -0.85
C ASN A 173 -43.99 5.93 -0.85
N GLY A 174 -42.68 5.90 -1.08
CA GLY A 174 -41.80 7.07 -1.01
C GLY A 174 -41.47 7.53 0.42
N GLY A 175 -41.15 6.60 1.32
CA GLY A 175 -40.73 6.83 2.70
C GLY A 175 -39.63 7.87 2.87
N ALA A 176 -38.68 7.98 1.95
CA ALA A 176 -37.73 9.11 1.93
C ALA A 176 -38.14 10.17 0.90
N ILE A 177 -38.13 9.81 -0.40
CA ILE A 177 -38.36 10.77 -1.49
C ILE A 177 -39.45 10.24 -2.42
N ALA A 178 -40.45 11.07 -2.71
CA ALA A 178 -41.38 10.87 -3.81
C ALA A 178 -41.07 11.85 -4.95
N ASN A 179 -40.61 11.34 -6.08
CA ASN A 179 -40.36 12.08 -7.32
C ASN A 179 -41.57 11.95 -8.24
N MET A 180 -42.29 13.05 -8.45
CA MET A 180 -43.58 13.05 -9.14
C MET A 180 -43.42 13.10 -10.66
N ALA A 181 -44.53 12.99 -11.40
CA ALA A 181 -44.50 13.02 -12.87
C ALA A 181 -43.87 14.33 -13.38
N ASN A 182 -43.04 14.23 -14.43
CA ASN A 182 -42.26 15.33 -15.02
C ASN A 182 -41.16 15.94 -14.12
N ALA A 183 -40.95 15.40 -12.92
CA ALA A 183 -39.90 15.85 -12.01
C ALA A 183 -38.57 15.12 -12.26
N ASN A 184 -37.45 15.80 -12.00
CA ASN A 184 -36.11 15.25 -12.14
C ASN A 184 -35.44 15.08 -10.77
N LEU A 185 -34.89 13.91 -10.52
CA LEU A 185 -34.14 13.57 -9.32
C LEU A 185 -32.73 13.10 -9.70
N THR A 186 -31.70 13.72 -9.13
CA THR A 186 -30.31 13.25 -9.24
C THR A 186 -29.72 13.13 -7.84
N VAL A 187 -29.21 11.94 -7.51
CA VAL A 187 -28.70 11.62 -6.18
C VAL A 187 -27.29 11.06 -6.26
N ASN A 188 -26.37 11.65 -5.52
CA ASN A 188 -24.97 11.23 -5.46
C ASN A 188 -24.51 11.01 -4.02
N ASN A 189 -23.70 9.97 -3.78
CA ASN A 189 -22.99 9.76 -2.50
C ASN A 189 -23.91 9.79 -1.28
N THR A 190 -25.15 9.31 -1.41
CA THR A 190 -26.20 9.49 -0.39
C THR A 190 -26.58 8.15 0.24
N ILE A 191 -26.82 8.17 1.55
CA ILE A 191 -27.22 7.00 2.32
C ILE A 191 -28.73 7.04 2.55
N PHE A 192 -29.40 5.93 2.23
CA PHE A 192 -30.78 5.63 2.57
C PHE A 192 -30.77 4.42 3.49
N GLU A 193 -31.20 4.59 4.74
CA GLU A 193 -31.28 3.51 5.72
C GLU A 193 -32.61 3.52 6.48
N TYR A 194 -33.19 2.35 6.74
CA TYR A 194 -34.39 2.21 7.57
C TYR A 194 -35.62 3.02 7.13
N ASN A 195 -35.70 3.48 5.89
CA ASN A 195 -36.88 4.20 5.40
C ASN A 195 -38.01 3.21 5.09
N ASN A 196 -39.25 3.57 5.43
CA ASN A 196 -40.41 2.67 5.37
C ASN A 196 -41.49 3.21 4.43
N GLY A 197 -42.07 2.31 3.64
CA GLY A 197 -42.93 2.62 2.49
C GLY A 197 -42.10 2.95 1.27
N SER A 198 -41.20 2.06 0.81
CA SER A 198 -40.11 2.25 -0.18
C SER A 198 -39.22 3.48 0.07
N ALA A 199 -37.89 3.38 0.01
CA ALA A 199 -37.07 4.60 0.16
C ALA A 199 -37.45 5.65 -0.90
N ILE A 200 -37.58 5.21 -2.15
CA ILE A 200 -37.88 6.06 -3.29
C ILE A 200 -39.20 5.64 -3.94
N LEU A 201 -40.06 6.62 -4.21
CA LEU A 201 -41.16 6.49 -5.16
C LEU A 201 -40.86 7.38 -6.37
N ASN A 202 -40.89 6.83 -7.58
CA ASN A 202 -40.57 7.58 -8.79
C ASN A 202 -41.65 7.46 -9.86
N TYR A 203 -42.23 8.59 -10.25
CA TYR A 203 -43.08 8.77 -11.43
C TYR A 203 -42.37 9.58 -12.54
N GLY A 204 -41.26 10.25 -12.23
CA GLY A 204 -40.49 11.09 -13.15
C GLY A 204 -39.20 10.42 -13.63
N THR A 205 -38.13 11.21 -13.75
CA THR A 205 -36.79 10.73 -14.08
C THR A 205 -35.89 10.79 -12.86
N ALA A 206 -35.27 9.66 -12.48
CA ALA A 206 -34.42 9.56 -11.31
C ALA A 206 -33.08 8.87 -11.62
N ASN A 207 -31.96 9.47 -11.22
CA ASN A 207 -30.62 8.91 -11.38
C ASN A 207 -29.89 8.87 -10.03
N PHE A 208 -29.32 7.72 -9.70
CA PHE A 208 -28.60 7.46 -8.45
C PHE A 208 -27.19 6.96 -8.73
N TYR A 209 -26.19 7.61 -8.14
CA TYR A 209 -24.79 7.23 -8.27
C TYR A 209 -24.11 7.16 -6.91
N ARG A 210 -23.41 6.07 -6.63
CA ARG A 210 -22.66 5.90 -5.37
C ARG A 210 -23.54 6.08 -4.14
N CYS A 211 -24.77 5.58 -4.20
CA CYS A 211 -25.69 5.57 -3.07
C CYS A 211 -25.54 4.29 -2.25
N ASN A 212 -25.97 4.33 -0.99
CA ASN A 212 -26.12 3.16 -0.15
C ASN A 212 -27.60 2.99 0.21
N PHE A 213 -28.23 1.91 -0.24
CA PHE A 213 -29.57 1.50 0.14
C PHE A 213 -29.47 0.30 1.06
N SER A 214 -29.80 0.48 2.35
CA SER A 214 -29.68 -0.60 3.32
C SER A 214 -30.83 -0.68 4.31
N LYS A 215 -31.27 -1.91 4.63
CA LYS A 215 -32.27 -2.17 5.67
C LYS A 215 -33.58 -1.43 5.46
N MET A 216 -34.04 -1.39 4.20
CA MET A 216 -35.30 -0.76 3.85
C MET A 216 -36.50 -1.49 4.45
N GLY A 217 -37.53 -0.72 4.81
CA GLY A 217 -38.79 -1.23 5.33
C GLY A 217 -39.69 -1.80 4.24
N ASN A 218 -41.01 -1.78 4.47
CA ASN A 218 -41.98 -2.26 3.51
C ASN A 218 -41.84 -1.49 2.17
N GLY A 219 -41.83 -2.17 1.03
CA GLY A 219 -41.65 -1.57 -0.31
C GLY A 219 -40.20 -1.49 -0.85
N GLY A 220 -39.19 -1.93 -0.10
CA GLY A 220 -37.81 -2.06 -0.62
C GLY A 220 -37.08 -0.73 -0.85
N ALA A 221 -36.05 -0.73 -1.70
CA ALA A 221 -35.25 0.44 -2.03
C ALA A 221 -36.00 1.44 -2.90
N ALA A 222 -36.73 0.98 -3.91
CA ALA A 222 -37.54 1.87 -4.73
C ALA A 222 -38.76 1.21 -5.39
N TYR A 223 -39.80 2.00 -5.55
CA TYR A 223 -40.95 1.75 -6.40
C TYR A 223 -40.93 2.71 -7.60
N ASN A 224 -40.82 2.18 -8.80
CA ASN A 224 -40.64 2.94 -10.03
C ASN A 224 -41.81 2.77 -10.99
N TYR A 225 -42.41 3.89 -11.38
CA TYR A 225 -43.37 4.05 -12.47
C TYR A 225 -42.78 4.91 -13.63
N GLY A 226 -41.61 5.49 -13.45
CA GLY A 226 -40.95 6.40 -14.41
C GLY A 226 -39.65 5.83 -14.99
N MET A 227 -38.70 6.72 -15.31
CA MET A 227 -37.36 6.32 -15.74
C MET A 227 -36.39 6.36 -14.55
N MET A 228 -35.71 5.25 -14.26
CA MET A 228 -34.77 5.15 -13.16
C MET A 228 -33.44 4.52 -13.59
N GLY A 229 -32.34 5.17 -13.24
CA GLY A 229 -30.99 4.62 -13.31
C GLY A 229 -30.35 4.57 -11.92
N VAL A 230 -29.82 3.41 -11.54
CA VAL A 230 -29.08 3.22 -10.28
C VAL A 230 -27.77 2.56 -10.64
N HIS A 231 -26.66 3.23 -10.38
CA HIS A 231 -25.33 2.73 -10.74
C HIS A 231 -24.32 2.93 -9.62
N PHE A 232 -23.30 2.07 -9.61
CA PHE A 232 -22.16 2.16 -8.70
C PHE A 232 -22.58 2.32 -7.23
N SER A 233 -23.72 1.75 -6.87
CA SER A 233 -24.33 1.88 -5.55
C SER A 233 -24.25 0.56 -4.79
N SER A 234 -24.30 0.64 -3.46
CA SER A 234 -24.37 -0.51 -2.57
C SER A 234 -25.84 -0.74 -2.18
N ILE A 235 -26.35 -1.94 -2.43
CA ILE A 235 -27.74 -2.31 -2.21
C ILE A 235 -27.77 -3.60 -1.39
N ILE A 236 -28.01 -3.48 -0.09
CA ILE A 236 -27.79 -4.59 0.86
C ILE A 236 -28.91 -4.71 1.89
N ASP A 237 -29.21 -5.93 2.34
CA ASP A 237 -30.15 -6.22 3.44
C ASP A 237 -31.55 -5.54 3.29
N ASN A 238 -32.12 -5.51 2.08
CA ASN A 238 -33.40 -4.82 1.79
C ASN A 238 -34.61 -5.77 1.65
N GLU A 239 -34.45 -7.06 1.95
CA GLU A 239 -35.36 -8.13 1.52
C GLU A 239 -36.45 -8.51 2.54
N TYR A 240 -36.69 -7.69 3.57
CA TYR A 240 -37.47 -8.15 4.72
C TYR A 240 -38.95 -8.40 4.39
N TYR A 241 -39.55 -7.69 3.41
CA TYR A 241 -40.99 -7.84 3.06
C TYR A 241 -41.39 -7.51 1.60
N ALA A 242 -40.48 -7.05 0.74
CA ALA A 242 -40.79 -6.66 -0.64
C ALA A 242 -39.55 -6.84 -1.54
N PRO A 243 -39.72 -6.89 -2.88
CA PRO A 243 -38.61 -6.83 -3.82
C PRO A 243 -37.76 -5.58 -3.58
N THR A 244 -36.43 -5.71 -3.75
CA THR A 244 -35.51 -4.59 -3.51
C THR A 244 -35.82 -3.41 -4.44
N PHE A 245 -36.15 -3.68 -5.70
CA PHE A 245 -36.69 -2.70 -6.64
C PHE A 245 -37.97 -3.25 -7.26
N THR A 246 -38.98 -2.41 -7.36
CA THR A 246 -40.19 -2.69 -8.13
C THR A 246 -40.26 -1.74 -9.33
N ASN A 247 -40.39 -2.28 -10.54
CA ASN A 247 -40.60 -1.51 -11.76
C ASN A 247 -42.00 -1.83 -12.32
N ASP A 248 -42.95 -0.94 -12.10
CA ASP A 248 -44.36 -1.17 -12.42
C ASP A 248 -44.78 -0.40 -13.68
N LYS A 249 -45.22 -1.14 -14.69
CA LYS A 249 -45.70 -0.65 -15.98
C LYS A 249 -47.23 -0.54 -16.09
N THR A 250 -47.97 -0.96 -15.07
CA THR A 250 -49.44 -1.03 -15.11
C THR A 250 -50.09 0.33 -15.34
N TYR A 251 -49.52 1.38 -14.74
CA TYR A 251 -50.03 2.75 -14.88
C TYR A 251 -49.29 3.60 -15.91
N LEU A 252 -48.01 3.28 -16.18
CA LEU A 252 -47.16 4.00 -17.12
C LEU A 252 -46.36 3.01 -17.98
N PRO A 253 -46.75 2.75 -19.24
CA PRO A 253 -46.10 1.75 -20.09
C PRO A 253 -44.64 2.11 -20.48
N LYS A 254 -44.17 3.30 -20.10
CA LYS A 254 -42.82 3.82 -20.36
C LYS A 254 -41.83 3.60 -19.20
N ALA A 255 -42.22 2.92 -18.12
CA ALA A 255 -41.34 2.74 -16.96
C ALA A 255 -40.09 1.91 -17.32
N THR A 256 -38.89 2.40 -16.99
CA THR A 256 -37.61 1.72 -17.23
C THR A 256 -36.75 1.74 -15.96
N LEU A 257 -36.04 0.65 -15.70
CA LEU A 257 -35.07 0.55 -14.62
C LEU A 257 -33.76 -0.05 -15.15
N ASP A 258 -32.69 0.75 -15.07
CA ASP A 258 -31.31 0.29 -15.22
C ASP A 258 -30.65 0.25 -13.85
N ALA A 259 -30.29 -0.95 -13.41
CA ALA A 259 -29.64 -1.22 -12.13
C ALA A 259 -28.28 -1.93 -12.32
N SER A 260 -27.63 -1.70 -13.46
CA SER A 260 -26.30 -2.22 -13.77
C SER A 260 -25.20 -1.57 -12.91
N TYR A 261 -24.08 -2.28 -12.79
CA TYR A 261 -22.88 -1.83 -12.07
C TYR A 261 -23.10 -1.49 -10.59
N ASN A 262 -24.01 -2.19 -9.92
CA ASN A 262 -24.19 -2.07 -8.47
C ASN A 262 -23.58 -3.25 -7.71
N TRP A 263 -23.35 -3.05 -6.42
CA TRP A 263 -22.97 -4.07 -5.46
C TRP A 263 -24.18 -4.54 -4.67
N TRP A 264 -24.44 -5.85 -4.70
CA TRP A 264 -25.65 -6.48 -4.11
C TRP A 264 -25.35 -7.27 -2.83
N GLY A 265 -24.16 -7.13 -2.26
CA GLY A 265 -23.74 -7.90 -1.08
C GLY A 265 -23.38 -9.34 -1.42
N SER A 266 -24.35 -10.27 -1.39
CA SER A 266 -24.13 -11.71 -1.61
C SER A 266 -24.25 -12.18 -3.06
N ASN A 267 -24.24 -11.26 -4.02
CA ASN A 267 -24.34 -11.53 -5.46
C ASN A 267 -25.59 -12.30 -5.91
N ASP A 268 -26.69 -12.28 -5.15
CA ASP A 268 -27.99 -12.82 -5.57
C ASP A 268 -29.03 -11.68 -5.57
N PRO A 269 -29.11 -10.88 -6.64
CA PRO A 269 -30.01 -9.75 -6.66
C PRO A 269 -31.47 -10.22 -6.78
N SER A 270 -32.27 -9.98 -5.73
CA SER A 270 -33.70 -10.32 -5.72
C SER A 270 -34.54 -9.23 -6.42
N PHE A 271 -35.15 -9.61 -7.56
CA PHE A 271 -36.03 -8.74 -8.37
C PHE A 271 -37.39 -9.38 -8.62
N SER A 272 -38.43 -8.54 -8.80
CA SER A 272 -39.71 -8.97 -9.38
C SER A 272 -39.92 -8.30 -10.75
N THR A 273 -39.80 -9.08 -11.85
CA THR A 273 -40.28 -8.85 -13.24
C THR A 273 -39.61 -7.77 -14.11
N VAL A 274 -39.89 -7.59 -15.42
CA VAL A 274 -39.69 -8.42 -16.66
C VAL A 274 -38.85 -7.61 -17.71
N ASP A 275 -38.41 -6.37 -17.41
CA ASP A 275 -37.66 -5.46 -18.32
C ASP A 275 -36.66 -4.61 -17.54
N THR A 276 -35.73 -5.26 -16.84
CA THR A 276 -34.68 -4.62 -16.06
C THR A 276 -33.33 -4.85 -16.74
N ILE A 277 -32.54 -3.79 -16.96
CA ILE A 277 -31.14 -3.94 -17.35
C ILE A 277 -30.35 -4.06 -16.05
N PHE A 278 -29.94 -5.28 -15.71
CA PHE A 278 -29.12 -5.58 -14.54
C PHE A 278 -27.91 -6.45 -14.88
N ASP A 279 -27.74 -6.77 -16.17
CA ASP A 279 -26.53 -7.40 -16.67
C ASP A 279 -25.33 -6.50 -16.31
N ASN A 280 -24.25 -7.09 -15.81
CA ASN A 280 -23.02 -6.41 -15.36
C ASN A 280 -23.07 -5.80 -13.93
N TRP A 281 -23.41 -6.58 -12.90
CA TRP A 281 -23.19 -6.15 -11.51
C TRP A 281 -21.71 -6.22 -11.10
N ILE A 282 -21.33 -5.44 -10.09
CA ILE A 282 -19.96 -5.39 -9.59
C ILE A 282 -19.66 -6.67 -8.80
N THR A 283 -18.48 -7.25 -9.05
CA THR A 283 -17.97 -8.40 -8.30
C THR A 283 -16.67 -8.06 -7.58
N ALA A 284 -16.40 -8.79 -6.50
CA ALA A 284 -15.18 -8.65 -5.73
C ALA A 284 -14.17 -9.75 -6.09
N THR A 285 -12.88 -9.39 -6.10
CA THR A 285 -11.76 -10.34 -6.09
C THR A 285 -10.82 -10.01 -4.93
N LEU A 286 -10.05 -11.01 -4.49
CA LEU A 286 -9.02 -10.81 -3.46
C LEU A 286 -7.66 -11.15 -4.06
N ASN A 287 -6.81 -10.13 -4.22
CA ASN A 287 -5.52 -10.27 -4.88
C ASN A 287 -4.38 -9.96 -3.91
N SER A 288 -3.26 -10.64 -4.07
CA SER A 288 -2.02 -10.35 -3.34
C SER A 288 -0.99 -9.74 -4.29
N SER A 289 -0.18 -8.79 -3.82
CA SER A 289 0.92 -8.21 -4.59
C SER A 289 2.06 -9.21 -4.89
N THR A 290 2.12 -10.31 -4.15
CA THR A 290 3.09 -11.40 -4.34
C THR A 290 2.51 -12.72 -3.86
N SER A 291 2.91 -13.83 -4.47
CA SER A 291 2.53 -15.18 -4.03
C SER A 291 3.41 -15.74 -2.92
N ILE A 292 4.55 -15.10 -2.63
CA ILE A 292 5.52 -15.55 -1.62
C ILE A 292 6.17 -14.37 -0.89
N ILE A 293 6.36 -14.51 0.43
CA ILE A 293 7.05 -13.54 1.28
C ILE A 293 8.05 -14.24 2.24
N PRO A 294 9.15 -13.57 2.60
CA PRO A 294 10.13 -14.09 3.54
C PRO A 294 9.66 -13.88 4.99
N LYS A 295 10.43 -14.38 5.96
CA LYS A 295 10.28 -14.01 7.37
C LYS A 295 10.25 -12.48 7.53
N ASN A 296 9.27 -11.96 8.27
CA ASN A 296 9.02 -10.52 8.49
C ASN A 296 8.74 -9.72 7.21
N GLY A 297 8.52 -10.37 6.07
CA GLY A 297 8.12 -9.68 4.85
C GLY A 297 6.65 -9.33 4.81
N HIS A 298 6.28 -8.55 3.79
CA HIS A 298 4.94 -8.00 3.64
C HIS A 298 4.35 -8.31 2.26
N ALA A 299 3.04 -8.53 2.22
CA ALA A 299 2.26 -8.58 0.99
C ALA A 299 1.07 -7.62 1.11
N LEU A 300 0.83 -6.82 0.08
CA LEU A 300 -0.37 -6.01 -0.01
C LEU A 300 -1.50 -6.91 -0.50
N ILE A 301 -2.57 -6.97 0.30
CA ILE A 301 -3.79 -7.70 -0.01
C ILE A 301 -4.84 -6.68 -0.43
N LYS A 302 -5.41 -6.85 -1.63
CA LYS A 302 -6.37 -5.93 -2.23
C LYS A 302 -7.70 -6.64 -2.45
N PHE A 303 -8.74 -6.20 -1.75
CA PHE A 303 -10.12 -6.52 -2.06
C PHE A 303 -10.58 -5.54 -3.14
N ASP A 304 -10.73 -6.04 -4.36
CA ASP A 304 -10.90 -5.26 -5.58
C ASP A 304 -12.32 -5.44 -6.13
N MET A 305 -13.06 -4.35 -6.26
CA MET A 305 -14.43 -4.31 -6.79
C MET A 305 -14.53 -3.44 -8.06
N MET A 306 -13.47 -3.44 -8.87
CA MET A 306 -13.37 -2.67 -10.11
C MET A 306 -13.71 -3.50 -11.36
N HIS A 307 -14.45 -4.60 -11.21
CA HIS A 307 -14.87 -5.44 -12.32
C HIS A 307 -16.35 -5.83 -12.22
N ASP A 308 -16.98 -6.02 -13.37
CA ASP A 308 -18.33 -6.58 -13.46
C ASP A 308 -18.33 -8.12 -13.34
N CYS A 309 -19.51 -8.73 -13.38
CA CYS A 309 -19.68 -10.18 -13.32
C CYS A 309 -19.18 -10.94 -14.55
N ASN A 310 -18.85 -10.24 -15.64
CA ASN A 310 -18.23 -10.78 -16.84
C ASN A 310 -16.69 -10.64 -16.82
N GLY A 311 -16.13 -10.05 -15.76
CA GLY A 311 -14.69 -9.80 -15.62
C GLY A 311 -14.18 -8.59 -16.38
N ASN A 312 -15.07 -7.72 -16.91
CA ASN A 312 -14.66 -6.48 -17.55
C ASN A 312 -14.39 -5.42 -16.49
N ALA A 313 -13.36 -4.59 -16.73
CA ALA A 313 -13.09 -3.44 -15.89
C ALA A 313 -14.24 -2.42 -15.97
N VAL A 314 -14.64 -1.86 -14.82
CA VAL A 314 -15.64 -0.80 -14.76
C VAL A 314 -14.98 0.57 -14.58
N THR A 315 -15.60 1.63 -15.09
CA THR A 315 -15.07 3.01 -15.01
C THR A 315 -15.51 3.78 -13.76
N GLY A 316 -16.55 3.29 -13.08
CA GLY A 316 -17.02 3.83 -11.80
C GLY A 316 -16.70 2.87 -10.65
N TYR A 317 -17.09 3.26 -9.43
CA TYR A 317 -16.79 2.49 -8.22
C TYR A 317 -17.89 2.68 -7.17
N ILE A 318 -18.10 1.65 -6.34
CA ILE A 318 -19.07 1.67 -5.24
C ILE A 318 -18.74 2.74 -4.19
N PRO A 319 -19.65 3.11 -3.27
CA PRO A 319 -19.37 4.16 -2.28
C PRO A 319 -18.09 3.92 -1.47
N ASP A 320 -17.39 5.00 -1.15
CA ASP A 320 -16.23 4.98 -0.25
C ASP A 320 -16.66 4.80 1.21
N GLY A 321 -15.74 4.33 2.05
CA GLY A 321 -15.98 4.19 3.49
C GLY A 321 -16.74 2.92 3.91
N ILE A 322 -16.97 1.98 3.00
CA ILE A 322 -17.58 0.68 3.30
C ILE A 322 -16.51 -0.24 3.91
N ALA A 323 -16.81 -0.88 5.04
CA ALA A 323 -15.86 -1.70 5.78
C ALA A 323 -15.69 -3.11 5.18
N VAL A 324 -14.45 -3.51 4.90
CA VAL A 324 -14.06 -4.87 4.49
C VAL A 324 -13.23 -5.49 5.62
N THR A 325 -13.62 -6.68 6.07
CA THR A 325 -12.89 -7.41 7.10
C THR A 325 -11.94 -8.43 6.50
N PHE A 326 -10.72 -8.53 7.04
CA PHE A 326 -9.70 -9.46 6.58
C PHE A 326 -9.26 -10.40 7.70
N ARG A 327 -9.01 -11.66 7.34
CA ARG A 327 -8.50 -12.69 8.24
C ARG A 327 -7.42 -13.50 7.53
N THR A 328 -6.47 -14.04 8.30
CA THR A 328 -5.42 -14.91 7.78
C THR A 328 -5.19 -16.10 8.72
N THR A 329 -4.79 -17.25 8.17
CA THR A 329 -4.39 -18.43 8.96
C THR A 329 -2.95 -18.34 9.48
N LEU A 330 -2.08 -17.56 8.83
CA LEU A 330 -0.68 -17.35 9.22
C LEU A 330 -0.28 -15.88 9.06
N GLY A 331 0.64 -15.42 9.89
CA GLY A 331 1.05 -14.02 9.94
C GLY A 331 0.00 -13.12 10.60
N ASN A 332 0.17 -11.81 10.44
CA ASN A 332 -0.76 -10.79 10.93
C ASN A 332 -1.29 -9.98 9.75
N ILE A 333 -2.57 -9.60 9.79
CA ILE A 333 -3.21 -8.76 8.78
C ILE A 333 -4.07 -7.69 9.45
N THR A 334 -4.16 -6.51 8.86
CA THR A 334 -5.11 -5.47 9.28
C THR A 334 -6.52 -6.05 9.23
N SER A 335 -7.23 -6.09 10.36
CA SER A 335 -8.52 -6.79 10.47
C SER A 335 -9.65 -6.12 9.69
N THR A 336 -9.61 -4.79 9.54
CA THR A 336 -10.62 -4.00 8.84
C THR A 336 -9.96 -2.91 8.02
N ALA A 337 -10.34 -2.80 6.75
CA ALA A 337 -10.02 -1.66 5.89
C ALA A 337 -11.30 -1.11 5.27
N TYR A 338 -11.24 0.06 4.65
CA TYR A 338 -12.40 0.72 4.06
C TYR A 338 -12.23 0.89 2.55
N THR A 339 -13.33 0.89 1.81
CA THR A 339 -13.33 1.18 0.38
C THR A 339 -12.85 2.59 0.11
N ILE A 340 -11.92 2.70 -0.83
CA ILE A 340 -11.46 3.94 -1.45
C ILE A 340 -11.35 3.66 -2.94
N ASN A 341 -12.12 4.39 -3.75
CA ASN A 341 -12.20 4.23 -5.19
C ASN A 341 -12.42 2.75 -5.60
N GLY A 342 -13.38 2.09 -4.95
CA GLY A 342 -13.79 0.71 -5.25
C GLY A 342 -12.84 -0.39 -4.75
N THR A 343 -11.88 -0.05 -3.88
CA THR A 343 -10.90 -1.03 -3.37
C THR A 343 -10.66 -0.87 -1.88
N ALA A 344 -10.42 -1.97 -1.17
CA ALA A 344 -9.97 -1.96 0.21
C ALA A 344 -8.66 -2.74 0.33
N THR A 345 -7.65 -2.15 0.98
CA THR A 345 -6.31 -2.75 1.07
C THR A 345 -5.93 -3.07 2.51
N ALA A 346 -5.38 -4.26 2.73
CA ALA A 346 -4.77 -4.69 3.97
C ALA A 346 -3.33 -5.14 3.74
N THR A 347 -2.48 -5.10 4.77
CA THR A 347 -1.10 -5.60 4.67
C THR A 347 -0.98 -6.90 5.46
N LEU A 348 -0.65 -8.00 4.77
CA LEU A 348 -0.22 -9.24 5.41
C LEU A 348 1.25 -9.09 5.80
N THR A 349 1.58 -9.36 7.05
CA THR A 349 2.96 -9.39 7.57
C THR A 349 3.29 -10.79 8.06
N ALA A 350 4.34 -11.38 7.50
CA ALA A 350 4.80 -12.71 7.88
C ALA A 350 5.37 -12.75 9.31
N GLY A 351 5.03 -13.82 10.04
CA GLY A 351 5.63 -14.12 11.34
C GLY A 351 6.89 -14.98 11.24
N THR A 352 7.16 -15.76 12.29
CA THR A 352 8.28 -16.72 12.38
C THR A 352 7.94 -18.13 11.89
N VAL A 353 6.65 -18.42 11.68
CA VAL A 353 6.16 -19.72 11.22
C VAL A 353 5.99 -19.68 9.70
N GLY A 354 6.59 -20.63 9.00
CA GLY A 354 6.44 -20.79 7.55
C GLY A 354 5.25 -21.68 7.19
N GLY A 355 4.75 -21.54 5.96
CA GLY A 355 3.61 -22.31 5.45
C GLY A 355 2.75 -21.53 4.48
N LEU A 356 1.60 -22.08 4.11
CA LEU A 356 0.62 -21.43 3.25
C LEU A 356 -0.35 -20.60 4.10
N ALA A 357 -0.26 -19.27 4.02
CA ALA A 357 -1.24 -18.37 4.62
C ALA A 357 -2.48 -18.33 3.72
N SER A 358 -3.64 -18.72 4.25
CA SER A 358 -4.94 -18.51 3.60
C SER A 358 -5.51 -17.20 4.11
N ILE A 359 -5.80 -16.28 3.19
CA ILE A 359 -6.32 -14.96 3.48
C ILE A 359 -7.75 -14.88 2.96
N VAL A 360 -8.65 -14.39 3.80
CA VAL A 360 -10.05 -14.17 3.47
C VAL A 360 -10.37 -12.71 3.67
N GLY A 361 -10.98 -12.08 2.66
CA GLY A 361 -11.63 -10.79 2.75
C GLY A 361 -13.14 -11.00 2.75
N ASN A 362 -13.85 -10.25 3.58
CA ASN A 362 -15.30 -10.31 3.69
C ASN A 362 -15.91 -8.91 3.62
N LEU A 363 -16.94 -8.79 2.80
CA LEU A 363 -17.81 -7.63 2.69
C LEU A 363 -19.24 -8.13 2.46
N ASP A 364 -20.22 -7.67 3.25
CA ASP A 364 -21.65 -7.91 3.03
C ASP A 364 -22.01 -9.39 2.76
N LYS A 365 -21.46 -10.29 3.59
CA LYS A 365 -21.61 -11.76 3.48
C LYS A 365 -20.94 -12.39 2.25
N GLU A 366 -20.27 -11.61 1.41
CA GLU A 366 -19.41 -12.14 0.35
C GLU A 366 -18.01 -12.44 0.89
N TYR A 367 -17.54 -13.66 0.66
CA TYR A 367 -16.21 -14.11 1.06
C TYR A 367 -15.34 -14.33 -0.17
N ARG A 368 -14.16 -13.72 -0.17
CA ARG A 368 -13.13 -13.93 -1.20
C ARG A 368 -11.83 -14.37 -0.56
N GLY A 369 -11.17 -15.33 -1.20
CA GLY A 369 -9.96 -15.98 -0.69
C GLY A 369 -8.77 -15.83 -1.64
N THR A 370 -7.58 -15.71 -1.06
CA THR A 370 -6.30 -15.85 -1.76
C THR A 370 -5.30 -16.55 -0.84
N THR A 371 -4.15 -16.94 -1.37
CA THR A 371 -3.08 -17.55 -0.57
C THR A 371 -1.74 -16.87 -0.80
N VAL A 372 -0.92 -16.82 0.24
CA VAL A 372 0.47 -16.36 0.18
C VAL A 372 1.35 -17.36 0.91
N THR A 373 2.42 -17.81 0.26
CA THR A 373 3.42 -18.68 0.88
C THR A 373 4.35 -17.86 1.75
N ILE A 374 4.53 -18.25 3.02
CA ILE A 374 5.53 -17.70 3.92
C ILE A 374 6.71 -18.67 3.98
N ASP A 375 7.85 -18.28 3.40
CA ASP A 375 9.11 -19.03 3.54
C ASP A 375 9.98 -18.36 4.60
N VAL A 376 10.24 -19.06 5.70
CA VAL A 376 11.09 -18.57 6.80
C VAL A 376 12.51 -19.13 6.77
N THR A 377 12.82 -19.97 5.79
CA THR A 377 14.05 -20.76 5.75
C THR A 377 15.07 -20.17 4.79
N ALA A 378 16.10 -19.54 5.35
CA ALA A 378 17.19 -18.96 4.57
C ALA A 378 17.92 -19.98 3.68
N PRO A 379 18.38 -19.58 2.49
CA PRO A 379 19.23 -20.43 1.67
C PRO A 379 20.63 -20.60 2.29
N THR A 380 21.31 -21.67 1.92
CA THR A 380 22.75 -21.85 2.13
C THR A 380 23.50 -21.70 0.83
N ALA A 381 24.77 -21.29 0.91
CA ALA A 381 25.66 -21.20 -0.24
C ALA A 381 27.09 -21.65 0.10
N ALA A 382 27.84 -22.01 -0.93
CA ALA A 382 29.20 -22.50 -0.78
C ALA A 382 30.07 -22.15 -2.00
N SER A 383 31.38 -22.08 -1.76
CA SER A 383 32.40 -22.07 -2.81
C SER A 383 32.95 -23.48 -3.03
N ASN A 384 33.20 -23.83 -4.30
CA ASN A 384 33.87 -25.08 -4.68
C ASN A 384 35.32 -25.18 -4.13
N ILE A 385 35.98 -24.05 -3.87
CA ILE A 385 37.36 -24.00 -3.37
C ILE A 385 37.38 -23.34 -1.99
N LYS A 386 37.93 -24.03 -0.98
CA LYS A 386 38.09 -23.52 0.39
C LYS A 386 39.13 -22.40 0.46
N SER A 387 39.13 -21.63 1.55
CA SER A 387 40.18 -20.63 1.82
C SER A 387 41.56 -21.30 1.83
N GLY A 388 42.59 -20.58 1.37
CA GLY A 388 43.94 -21.14 1.33
C GLY A 388 44.95 -20.30 0.55
N THR A 389 46.20 -20.77 0.59
CA THR A 389 47.31 -20.22 -0.20
C THR A 389 47.53 -21.13 -1.42
N TYR A 390 47.63 -20.53 -2.61
CA TYR A 390 47.75 -21.26 -3.87
C TYR A 390 48.80 -20.66 -4.78
N ASN A 391 49.50 -21.53 -5.50
CA ASN A 391 50.52 -21.18 -6.49
C ASN A 391 50.02 -20.97 -7.93
N VAL A 392 48.71 -21.10 -8.14
CA VAL A 392 48.07 -20.93 -9.45
C VAL A 392 46.77 -20.15 -9.28
N ASN A 393 46.32 -19.51 -10.36
CA ASN A 393 45.00 -18.87 -10.40
C ASN A 393 43.92 -19.89 -10.03
N LYS A 394 42.90 -19.44 -9.30
CA LYS A 394 41.74 -20.27 -8.95
C LYS A 394 40.49 -19.77 -9.66
N VAL A 395 39.71 -20.71 -10.18
CA VAL A 395 38.40 -20.45 -10.77
C VAL A 395 37.35 -20.91 -9.77
N ILE A 396 36.66 -19.94 -9.19
CA ILE A 396 35.66 -20.14 -8.14
C ILE A 396 34.29 -20.25 -8.77
N THR A 397 33.58 -21.31 -8.43
CA THR A 397 32.15 -21.47 -8.70
C THR A 397 31.39 -21.46 -7.39
N LEU A 398 30.35 -20.64 -7.30
CA LEU A 398 29.47 -20.56 -6.14
C LEU A 398 28.19 -21.37 -6.39
N SER A 399 27.77 -22.13 -5.38
CA SER A 399 26.52 -22.90 -5.38
C SER A 399 25.61 -22.45 -4.25
N LYS A 400 24.31 -22.75 -4.39
CA LYS A 400 23.25 -22.49 -3.41
C LYS A 400 22.30 -23.69 -3.36
N ASN A 401 21.67 -23.93 -2.21
CA ASN A 401 20.77 -25.08 -2.02
C ASN A 401 19.32 -24.83 -2.47
N LYS A 402 18.96 -23.59 -2.83
CA LYS A 402 17.62 -23.19 -3.25
C LYS A 402 17.69 -22.24 -4.45
N ALA A 403 16.57 -22.10 -5.16
CA ALA A 403 16.40 -21.06 -6.17
C ALA A 403 16.59 -19.66 -5.55
N GLY A 404 17.25 -18.76 -6.26
CA GLY A 404 17.67 -17.47 -5.72
C GLY A 404 18.86 -16.84 -6.44
N THR A 405 19.40 -15.76 -5.86
CA THR A 405 20.53 -15.01 -6.40
C THR A 405 21.68 -14.96 -5.38
N ILE A 406 22.93 -15.01 -5.86
CA ILE A 406 24.11 -14.80 -5.02
C ILE A 406 24.69 -13.42 -5.34
N TYR A 407 25.05 -12.66 -4.31
CA TYR A 407 25.75 -11.39 -4.40
C TYR A 407 27.09 -11.49 -3.68
N TYR A 408 28.15 -10.88 -4.24
CA TYR A 408 29.50 -11.03 -3.71
C TYR A 408 30.35 -9.76 -3.81
N THR A 409 31.44 -9.75 -3.04
CA THR A 409 32.52 -8.76 -3.09
C THR A 409 33.87 -9.47 -3.09
N LEU A 410 34.90 -8.85 -3.67
CA LEU A 410 36.29 -9.35 -3.67
C LEU A 410 37.24 -8.51 -2.82
N THR A 411 36.71 -7.45 -2.21
CA THR A 411 37.44 -6.49 -1.37
C THR A 411 37.34 -6.80 0.11
N GLY A 412 36.52 -7.79 0.50
CA GLY A 412 36.20 -8.08 1.90
C GLY A 412 35.09 -7.22 2.50
N ALA A 413 34.48 -6.30 1.73
CA ALA A 413 33.28 -5.58 2.13
C ALA A 413 32.09 -6.54 2.31
N THR A 414 31.21 -6.28 3.28
CA THR A 414 30.01 -7.11 3.47
C THR A 414 29.07 -6.95 2.27
N PRO A 415 28.69 -8.04 1.59
CA PRO A 415 27.85 -7.98 0.41
C PRO A 415 26.40 -7.61 0.77
N THR A 416 25.76 -6.87 -0.13
CA THR A 416 24.34 -6.50 -0.09
C THR A 416 23.69 -6.84 -1.44
N THR A 417 22.38 -6.60 -1.59
CA THR A 417 21.67 -6.72 -2.88
C THR A 417 22.18 -5.73 -3.95
N SER A 418 22.91 -4.69 -3.56
CA SER A 418 23.55 -3.75 -4.48
C SER A 418 24.98 -4.16 -4.87
N SER A 419 25.51 -5.24 -4.30
CA SER A 419 26.83 -5.78 -4.67
C SER A 419 26.79 -6.53 -6.00
N THR A 420 27.94 -6.98 -6.48
CA THR A 420 28.04 -7.69 -7.76
C THR A 420 27.22 -8.99 -7.74
N LYS A 421 26.30 -9.13 -8.69
CA LYS A 421 25.53 -10.37 -8.90
C LYS A 421 26.42 -11.46 -9.48
N TYR A 422 26.38 -12.65 -8.89
CA TYR A 422 27.07 -13.81 -9.42
C TYR A 422 26.30 -14.39 -10.62
N VAL A 423 26.93 -14.35 -11.80
CA VAL A 423 26.36 -14.83 -13.07
C VAL A 423 27.24 -15.88 -13.76
N GLY A 424 28.40 -16.19 -13.21
CA GLY A 424 29.35 -17.15 -13.77
C GLY A 424 30.64 -17.24 -12.94
N PRO A 425 31.57 -18.15 -13.30
CA PRO A 425 32.78 -18.41 -12.53
C PRO A 425 33.63 -17.15 -12.29
N ILE A 426 34.21 -17.03 -11.08
CA ILE A 426 35.05 -15.91 -10.67
C ILE A 426 36.52 -16.35 -10.71
N THR A 427 37.37 -15.64 -11.45
CA THR A 427 38.81 -15.92 -11.46
C THR A 427 39.53 -15.10 -10.38
N ILE A 428 40.23 -15.79 -9.48
CA ILE A 428 41.11 -15.22 -8.46
C ILE A 428 42.56 -15.37 -8.93
N SER A 429 43.14 -14.27 -9.42
CA SER A 429 44.51 -14.21 -9.96
C SER A 429 45.53 -13.54 -9.03
N SER A 430 45.05 -12.89 -7.97
CA SER A 430 45.84 -12.26 -6.90
C SER A 430 45.16 -12.53 -5.55
N SER A 431 45.83 -12.21 -4.44
CA SER A 431 45.22 -12.32 -3.10
C SER A 431 43.95 -11.46 -2.99
N LYS A 432 42.85 -12.06 -2.53
CA LYS A 432 41.52 -11.45 -2.43
C LYS A 432 40.76 -12.02 -1.23
N VAL A 433 39.82 -11.23 -0.70
CA VAL A 433 38.83 -11.70 0.27
C VAL A 433 37.48 -11.76 -0.43
N LEU A 434 37.03 -12.97 -0.73
CA LEU A 434 35.70 -13.20 -1.30
C LEU A 434 34.68 -13.27 -0.17
N LYS A 435 33.71 -12.36 -0.16
CA LYS A 435 32.52 -12.47 0.67
C LYS A 435 31.29 -12.60 -0.20
N PHE A 436 30.32 -13.43 0.19
CA PHE A 436 29.07 -13.58 -0.54
C PHE A 436 27.89 -13.91 0.36
N ILE A 437 26.69 -13.58 -0.11
CA ILE A 437 25.39 -13.96 0.45
C ILE A 437 24.52 -14.56 -0.67
N ALA A 438 23.63 -15.47 -0.30
CA ALA A 438 22.54 -15.93 -1.15
C ALA A 438 21.21 -15.35 -0.65
N ILE A 439 20.34 -15.02 -1.59
CA ILE A 439 18.97 -14.55 -1.34
C ILE A 439 18.05 -15.44 -2.15
N ASP A 440 17.10 -16.09 -1.50
CA ASP A 440 16.13 -16.97 -2.18
C ASP A 440 15.04 -16.16 -2.90
N ILE A 441 14.11 -16.85 -3.57
CA ILE A 441 12.99 -16.21 -4.28
C ILE A 441 12.02 -15.48 -3.35
N ALA A 442 11.93 -15.90 -2.08
CA ALA A 442 11.11 -15.24 -1.07
C ALA A 442 11.80 -13.98 -0.54
N GLY A 443 13.13 -13.90 -0.61
CA GLY A 443 13.92 -12.80 -0.08
C GLY A 443 14.64 -13.11 1.23
N ASN A 444 14.62 -14.36 1.72
CA ASN A 444 15.41 -14.75 2.89
C ASN A 444 16.89 -14.71 2.54
N LYS A 445 17.70 -14.18 3.47
CA LYS A 445 19.14 -13.98 3.29
C LYS A 445 19.92 -15.06 4.04
N SER A 446 20.91 -15.64 3.37
CA SER A 446 21.90 -16.50 4.03
C SER A 446 22.78 -15.70 5.00
N PRO A 447 23.55 -16.37 5.88
CA PRO A 447 24.71 -15.75 6.52
C PRO A 447 25.72 -15.22 5.49
N VAL A 448 26.61 -14.32 5.94
CA VAL A 448 27.74 -13.86 5.12
C VAL A 448 28.84 -14.90 5.15
N TYR A 449 29.14 -15.49 3.99
CA TYR A 449 30.25 -16.41 3.83
C TYR A 449 31.53 -15.62 3.52
N THR A 450 32.64 -15.98 4.17
CA THR A 450 33.95 -15.31 3.99
C THR A 450 35.03 -16.31 3.62
N TYR A 451 35.70 -16.08 2.50
CA TYR A 451 36.78 -16.92 1.98
C TYR A 451 38.03 -16.08 1.69
N ASN A 452 39.15 -16.47 2.32
CA ASN A 452 40.43 -15.80 2.19
C ASN A 452 41.32 -16.56 1.20
N TYR A 453 41.63 -15.93 0.06
CA TYR A 453 42.50 -16.51 -0.96
C TYR A 453 43.81 -15.73 -1.01
N THR A 454 44.92 -16.45 -0.87
CA THR A 454 46.26 -15.90 -1.12
C THR A 454 46.81 -16.54 -2.38
N ILE A 455 47.13 -15.73 -3.38
CA ILE A 455 47.80 -16.21 -4.60
C ILE A 455 49.25 -15.79 -4.52
N ASP A 456 50.13 -16.77 -4.41
CA ASP A 456 51.56 -16.58 -4.37
C ASP A 456 52.21 -17.48 -5.42
N LYS A 457 52.76 -16.89 -6.47
CA LYS A 457 53.40 -17.60 -7.58
C LYS A 457 54.92 -17.52 -7.50
N THR A 458 55.45 -16.98 -6.41
CA THR A 458 56.88 -16.76 -6.24
C THR A 458 57.50 -18.03 -5.68
N ALA A 459 58.51 -18.57 -6.36
CA ALA A 459 59.25 -19.70 -5.82
C ALA A 459 60.27 -19.26 -4.77
N PRO A 460 60.53 -20.10 -3.74
CA PRO A 460 61.56 -19.82 -2.76
C PRO A 460 62.93 -19.76 -3.42
N LYS A 461 63.66 -18.68 -3.18
CA LYS A 461 65.03 -18.45 -3.68
C LYS A 461 66.03 -18.60 -2.54
N ILE A 462 67.18 -19.19 -2.81
CA ILE A 462 68.27 -19.23 -1.84
C ILE A 462 68.86 -17.82 -1.72
N SER A 463 68.83 -17.25 -0.52
CA SER A 463 69.33 -15.90 -0.22
C SER A 463 70.69 -15.92 0.45
N LEU A 464 71.02 -16.99 1.18
CA LEU A 464 72.31 -17.14 1.86
C LEU A 464 72.66 -18.61 2.05
N THR A 465 73.95 -18.94 1.93
CA THR A 465 74.50 -20.21 2.39
C THR A 465 75.64 -19.98 3.38
N THR A 466 75.66 -20.82 4.41
CA THR A 466 76.75 -20.91 5.37
C THR A 466 77.23 -22.36 5.39
N PRO A 467 78.45 -22.67 4.95
CA PRO A 467 79.46 -21.76 4.39
C PRO A 467 79.02 -21.05 3.09
N THR A 468 79.62 -19.88 2.83
CA THR A 468 79.49 -19.21 1.53
C THR A 468 80.27 -19.99 0.46
N ASN A 469 79.88 -19.84 -0.80
CA ASN A 469 80.54 -20.53 -1.91
C ASN A 469 82.03 -20.20 -1.97
N LEU A 470 82.86 -21.20 -2.24
CA LEU A 470 84.33 -21.18 -2.26
C LEU A 470 85.02 -20.90 -0.92
N LYS A 471 84.28 -20.76 0.20
CA LYS A 471 84.88 -20.48 1.51
C LYS A 471 85.79 -21.63 1.96
N THR A 472 86.98 -21.29 2.44
CA THR A 472 87.97 -22.21 3.01
C THR A 472 88.03 -22.09 4.53
N GLY A 473 88.72 -23.02 5.20
CA GLY A 473 88.92 -22.98 6.66
C GLY A 473 87.66 -23.32 7.47
N ILE A 474 86.68 -24.01 6.87
CA ILE A 474 85.43 -24.35 7.55
C ILE A 474 85.68 -25.42 8.62
N LYS A 475 85.20 -25.19 9.84
CA LYS A 475 85.28 -26.17 10.93
C LYS A 475 84.58 -27.47 10.52
N ARG A 476 85.23 -28.60 10.78
CA ARG A 476 84.75 -29.94 10.37
C ARG A 476 83.38 -30.29 10.98
N THR A 477 83.08 -29.74 12.16
CA THR A 477 81.83 -29.91 12.92
C THR A 477 80.73 -28.90 12.57
N SER A 478 81.02 -27.87 11.76
CA SER A 478 80.00 -26.87 11.40
C SER A 478 78.86 -27.49 10.61
N ASN A 479 77.64 -27.07 10.95
CA ASN A 479 76.45 -27.33 10.16
C ASN A 479 76.49 -26.51 8.87
N ILE A 480 75.80 -27.02 7.85
CA ILE A 480 75.51 -26.26 6.64
C ILE A 480 74.13 -25.64 6.82
N VAL A 481 74.00 -24.33 6.61
CA VAL A 481 72.76 -23.59 6.76
C VAL A 481 72.44 -22.91 5.44
N ILE A 482 71.21 -23.05 4.96
CA ILE A 482 70.71 -22.42 3.74
C ILE A 482 69.46 -21.64 4.08
N LYS A 483 69.49 -20.33 3.83
CA LYS A 483 68.36 -19.43 4.03
C LYS A 483 67.67 -19.15 2.71
N PHE A 484 66.34 -19.12 2.74
CA PHE A 484 65.48 -18.87 1.59
C PHE A 484 64.80 -17.49 1.70
N SER A 485 64.28 -16.98 0.58
CA SER A 485 63.53 -15.71 0.49
C SER A 485 62.21 -15.73 1.27
N GLU A 486 61.71 -16.91 1.60
CA GLU A 486 60.41 -17.14 2.21
C GLU A 486 60.41 -18.46 2.98
N ASN A 487 59.34 -18.68 3.76
CA ASN A 487 59.19 -19.91 4.53
C ASN A 487 59.05 -21.12 3.60
N ILE A 488 59.75 -22.19 3.94
CA ILE A 488 59.82 -23.40 3.12
C ILE A 488 59.27 -24.62 3.87
N ASN A 489 58.92 -25.64 3.08
CA ASN A 489 58.55 -26.98 3.47
C ASN A 489 59.34 -27.98 2.62
N TYR A 490 59.42 -29.24 3.07
CA TYR A 490 60.00 -30.30 2.27
C TYR A 490 59.17 -30.52 0.99
N SER A 491 59.86 -30.82 -0.11
CA SER A 491 59.24 -31.19 -1.38
C SER A 491 59.82 -32.51 -1.89
N THR A 492 59.42 -32.93 -3.09
CA THR A 492 59.65 -34.27 -3.66
C THR A 492 61.12 -34.69 -3.62
N TYR A 493 62.06 -33.78 -3.85
CA TYR A 493 63.50 -34.09 -3.90
C TYR A 493 64.27 -33.68 -2.65
N TYR A 494 63.58 -33.45 -1.53
CA TYR A 494 64.23 -33.14 -0.26
C TYR A 494 65.23 -34.22 0.18
N SER A 495 64.89 -35.50 -0.06
CA SER A 495 65.78 -36.64 0.23
C SER A 495 67.02 -36.69 -0.68
N LYS A 496 66.98 -36.06 -1.86
CA LYS A 496 68.06 -36.05 -2.87
C LYS A 496 69.09 -34.92 -2.68
N ILE A 497 68.94 -34.11 -1.63
CA ILE A 497 70.00 -33.17 -1.22
C ILE A 497 71.25 -33.97 -0.86
N THR A 498 72.39 -33.64 -1.46
CA THR A 498 73.66 -34.37 -1.24
C THR A 498 74.80 -33.43 -0.87
N ILE A 499 75.77 -33.96 -0.12
CA ILE A 499 77.07 -33.33 0.10
C ILE A 499 78.14 -34.36 -0.25
N LYS A 500 78.95 -34.07 -1.26
CA LYS A 500 79.99 -34.99 -1.75
C LYS A 500 81.37 -34.37 -1.63
N ASN A 501 82.38 -35.17 -1.29
CA ASN A 501 83.78 -34.71 -1.33
C ASN A 501 84.31 -34.69 -2.79
N SER A 502 85.54 -34.23 -2.98
CA SER A 502 86.23 -34.19 -4.29
C SER A 502 86.38 -35.57 -4.96
N SER A 503 86.34 -36.67 -4.21
CA SER A 503 86.37 -38.03 -4.76
C SER A 503 84.98 -38.60 -5.10
N GLY A 504 83.91 -37.79 -4.97
CA GLY A 504 82.53 -38.20 -5.24
C GLY A 504 81.83 -38.94 -4.10
N LYS A 505 82.49 -39.18 -2.95
CA LYS A 505 81.92 -39.86 -1.78
C LYS A 505 80.90 -38.95 -1.07
N SER A 506 79.66 -39.44 -0.93
CA SER A 506 78.58 -38.76 -0.21
C SER A 506 78.76 -38.82 1.32
N LEU A 507 78.41 -37.74 2.02
CA LEU A 507 78.26 -37.71 3.47
C LEU A 507 76.86 -38.17 3.90
N SER A 508 76.77 -38.75 5.10
CA SER A 508 75.49 -38.98 5.79
C SER A 508 74.96 -37.65 6.33
N LEU A 509 73.67 -37.37 6.13
CA LEU A 509 73.04 -36.08 6.40
C LEU A 509 71.83 -36.22 7.34
N SER A 510 71.72 -35.32 8.31
CA SER A 510 70.48 -35.05 9.04
C SER A 510 70.03 -33.62 8.73
N LYS A 511 68.77 -33.44 8.35
CA LYS A 511 68.24 -32.18 7.80
C LYS A 511 67.03 -31.71 8.59
N SER A 512 66.96 -30.43 8.92
CA SER A 512 65.77 -29.80 9.52
C SER A 512 65.42 -28.49 8.83
N ILE A 513 64.12 -28.18 8.79
CA ILE A 513 63.60 -26.90 8.31
C ILE A 513 62.96 -26.17 9.48
N ASN A 514 63.27 -24.89 9.64
CA ASN A 514 62.56 -23.97 10.53
C ASN A 514 62.34 -22.65 9.80
N GLY A 515 61.07 -22.30 9.54
CA GLY A 515 60.70 -21.12 8.74
C GLY A 515 61.34 -21.15 7.36
N ASN A 516 62.17 -20.16 7.04
CA ASN A 516 62.89 -20.03 5.78
C ASN A 516 64.30 -20.64 5.80
N THR A 517 64.64 -21.46 6.80
CA THR A 517 66.01 -21.95 6.99
C THR A 517 66.08 -23.47 6.96
N LEU A 518 66.90 -24.02 6.07
CA LEU A 518 67.30 -25.41 6.02
C LEU A 518 68.66 -25.58 6.72
N THR A 519 68.71 -26.42 7.75
CA THR A 519 69.96 -26.80 8.44
C THR A 519 70.30 -28.25 8.12
N ILE A 520 71.53 -28.49 7.66
CA ILE A 520 72.07 -29.80 7.33
C ILE A 520 73.25 -30.10 8.27
N LYS A 521 73.08 -31.11 9.11
CA LYS A 521 74.15 -31.71 9.90
C LYS A 521 74.77 -32.86 9.11
N THR A 522 76.07 -33.07 9.23
CA THR A 522 76.79 -34.16 8.54
C THR A 522 77.54 -35.04 9.51
N SER A 523 77.91 -36.24 9.09
CA SER A 523 79.00 -37.00 9.72
C SER A 523 80.34 -36.24 9.65
N SER A 524 81.36 -36.71 10.38
CA SER A 524 82.69 -36.09 10.46
C SER A 524 83.29 -35.84 9.08
N LYS A 525 83.51 -34.56 8.75
CA LYS A 525 84.16 -34.15 7.49
C LYS A 525 85.67 -34.39 7.58
N SER A 526 86.31 -34.76 6.48
CA SER A 526 87.77 -34.89 6.39
C SER A 526 88.44 -33.52 6.42
N ALA A 527 89.67 -33.44 6.93
CA ALA A 527 90.47 -32.21 6.95
C ALA A 527 90.87 -31.79 5.52
N ASN A 528 91.07 -30.49 5.29
CA ASN A 528 91.59 -29.91 4.04
C ASN A 528 90.86 -30.35 2.74
N THR A 529 89.60 -30.77 2.84
CA THR A 529 88.86 -31.45 1.78
C THR A 529 87.78 -30.54 1.20
N TRP A 530 87.66 -30.51 -0.13
CA TRP A 530 86.56 -29.84 -0.83
C TRP A 530 85.28 -30.65 -0.75
N TYR A 531 84.18 -30.00 -0.39
CA TYR A 531 82.83 -30.54 -0.40
C TYR A 531 81.92 -29.72 -1.30
N ILE A 532 81.10 -30.40 -2.10
CA ILE A 532 80.06 -29.81 -2.94
C ILE A 532 78.71 -30.14 -2.31
N VAL A 533 77.95 -29.11 -1.96
CA VAL A 533 76.55 -29.22 -1.52
C VAL A 533 75.68 -29.07 -2.77
N THR A 534 74.78 -30.02 -2.99
CA THR A 534 73.81 -29.97 -4.10
C THR A 534 72.40 -29.99 -3.55
N ILE A 535 71.64 -28.95 -3.86
CA ILE A 535 70.22 -28.80 -3.55
C ILE A 535 69.48 -28.91 -4.89
N PRO A 536 68.83 -30.03 -5.18
CA PRO A 536 68.12 -30.19 -6.44
C PRO A 536 66.91 -29.24 -6.51
N LYS A 537 66.49 -28.90 -7.74
CA LYS A 537 65.17 -28.31 -7.99
C LYS A 537 64.09 -29.15 -7.30
N SER A 538 63.03 -28.53 -6.81
CA SER A 538 61.98 -29.23 -6.04
C SER A 538 62.47 -29.96 -4.79
N ALA A 539 63.64 -29.60 -4.23
CA ALA A 539 64.05 -30.08 -2.91
C ALA A 539 63.17 -29.50 -1.79
N VAL A 540 62.80 -28.22 -1.94
CA VAL A 540 61.92 -27.50 -1.03
C VAL A 540 60.84 -26.79 -1.84
N LYS A 541 59.74 -26.47 -1.15
CA LYS A 541 58.63 -25.67 -1.68
C LYS A 541 58.17 -24.66 -0.63
N ASP A 542 57.47 -23.62 -1.02
CA ASP A 542 56.85 -22.69 -0.07
C ASP A 542 55.50 -23.22 0.50
N LYS A 543 54.73 -22.35 1.16
CA LYS A 543 53.37 -22.64 1.64
C LYS A 543 52.33 -22.75 0.51
N ALA A 544 52.53 -22.02 -0.59
CA ALA A 544 51.64 -22.02 -1.76
C ALA A 544 51.82 -23.25 -2.66
N GLY A 545 52.94 -23.96 -2.51
CA GLY A 545 53.38 -25.10 -3.31
C GLY A 545 54.37 -24.75 -4.42
N ASN A 546 54.93 -23.54 -4.50
CA ASN A 546 55.98 -23.24 -5.47
C ASN A 546 57.26 -23.98 -5.12
N ASN A 547 57.76 -24.78 -6.04
CA ASN A 547 59.02 -25.51 -5.87
C ASN A 547 60.22 -24.61 -6.13
N LEU A 548 61.34 -24.86 -5.44
CA LEU A 548 62.64 -24.32 -5.83
C LEU A 548 62.89 -24.63 -7.32
N THR A 549 63.10 -23.59 -8.12
CA THR A 549 63.01 -23.66 -9.59
C THR A 549 64.24 -24.25 -10.27
N ALA A 550 65.41 -24.14 -9.64
CA ALA A 550 66.67 -24.57 -10.21
C ALA A 550 67.48 -25.41 -9.21
N ASN A 551 68.33 -26.28 -9.76
CA ASN A 551 69.38 -26.90 -8.95
C ASN A 551 70.31 -25.79 -8.45
N TYR A 552 70.68 -25.86 -7.18
CA TYR A 552 71.68 -24.98 -6.60
C TYR A 552 72.84 -25.81 -6.08
N SER A 553 74.05 -25.39 -6.41
CA SER A 553 75.26 -26.02 -5.88
C SER A 553 76.27 -24.99 -5.45
N PHE A 554 76.96 -25.28 -4.36
CA PHE A 554 78.08 -24.49 -3.88
C PHE A 554 79.12 -25.42 -3.27
N LYS A 555 80.37 -24.98 -3.24
CA LYS A 555 81.46 -25.77 -2.68
C LYS A 555 82.19 -25.00 -1.59
N PHE A 556 82.74 -25.71 -0.61
CA PHE A 556 83.55 -25.16 0.47
C PHE A 556 84.69 -26.12 0.82
N ARG A 557 85.73 -25.62 1.48
CA ARG A 557 86.87 -26.44 1.94
C ARG A 557 86.97 -26.43 3.46
N THR A 558 87.12 -27.62 4.05
CA THR A 558 87.39 -27.74 5.49
C THR A 558 88.81 -27.25 5.83
N GLY A 559 88.99 -26.76 7.06
CA GLY A 559 90.32 -26.49 7.62
C GLY A 559 91.09 -27.76 7.97
N SER A 560 92.32 -27.58 8.42
CA SER A 560 93.18 -28.62 9.02
C SER A 560 92.49 -29.33 10.19
#